data_AF-A0A6B3D3P7-F1
#
_entry.id   AF-A0A6B3D3P7-F1
#
_cell.length_a   1.000
_cell.length_b   1.000
_cell.length_c   1.000
_cell.angle_alpha   90.00
_cell.angle_beta   90.00
_cell.angle_gamma   90.00
#
_symmetry.space_group_name_H-M   'P 1'
#
loop_
_entity.id
_entity.type
_entity.pdbx_description
1 polymer ?
#
loop_
_entity_poly.entity_id
_entity_poly.type
_entity_poly.pdbx_seq_one_letter_code
_entity_poly.pdbx_strand_id
1 'polypeptide(L)' 'GEDGFELFVRPEHAVALWEALTKAGEGAGLIPCGLSCRDTLRLEAGMPLYGNELSTALTPFDAGLGRVVK' A
#
# COMPACT_ATOMS: atom_id res chain seq x y z
N GLY A 1 -4.27 5.05 4.82
CA GLY A 1 -3.82 3.92 5.66
C GLY A 1 -5.05 3.25 6.16
N GLU A 2 -5.81 2.69 5.22
CA GLU A 2 -7.21 2.33 5.43
C GLU A 2 -7.35 0.87 5.84
N ASP A 3 -8.55 0.49 6.26
CA ASP A 3 -8.91 -0.91 6.47
C ASP A 3 -8.85 -1.70 5.14
N GLY A 4 -8.40 -2.94 5.23
CA GLY A 4 -8.23 -3.80 4.08
C GLY A 4 -7.19 -4.90 4.28
N PHE A 5 -6.96 -5.65 3.20
CA PHE A 5 -6.06 -6.80 3.19
C PHE A 5 -5.13 -6.75 1.98
N GLU A 6 -3.92 -7.28 2.16
CA GLU A 6 -3.03 -7.65 1.05
C GLU A 6 -3.33 -9.09 0.64
N LEU A 7 -3.75 -9.29 -0.60
CA LEU A 7 -4.12 -10.61 -1.13
C LEU A 7 -2.98 -11.17 -1.98
N PHE A 8 -2.31 -12.20 -1.46
CA PHE A 8 -1.23 -12.89 -2.15
C PHE A 8 -1.75 -14.17 -2.80
N VAL A 9 -1.55 -14.30 -4.12
CA VAL A 9 -1.92 -15.50 -4.88
C VAL A 9 -0.81 -15.88 -5.85
N ARG A 10 -0.82 -17.14 -6.32
CA ARG A 10 0.05 -17.54 -7.41
C ARG A 10 -0.30 -16.75 -8.68
N PRO A 11 0.66 -16.44 -9.57
CA PRO A 11 0.43 -15.60 -10.74
C PRO A 11 -0.74 -16.07 -11.62
N GLU A 12 -0.91 -17.38 -11.78
CA GLU A 12 -1.97 -17.96 -12.60
C GLU A 12 -3.38 -17.75 -12.03
N HIS A 13 -3.50 -17.25 -10.79
CA HIS A 13 -4.78 -16.95 -10.13
C HIS A 13 -5.07 -15.43 -10.12
N ALA A 14 -4.12 -14.58 -10.50
CA ALA A 14 -4.22 -13.13 -10.34
C ALA A 14 -5.41 -12.51 -11.11
N VAL A 15 -5.60 -12.91 -12.38
CA VAL A 15 -6.69 -12.39 -13.23
C VAL A 15 -8.05 -12.79 -12.67
N ALA A 16 -8.22 -14.08 -12.34
CA ALA A 16 -9.48 -14.59 -11.80
C ALA A 16 -9.85 -13.93 -10.47
N LEU A 17 -8.87 -13.70 -9.58
CA LEU A 17 -9.07 -12.97 -8.33
C LEU A 17 -9.53 -11.53 -8.59
N TRP A 18 -8.85 -10.83 -9.50
CA TRP A 18 -9.16 -9.43 -9.83
C TRP A 18 -10.58 -9.26 -10.37
N GLU A 19 -10.99 -10.12 -11.30
CA GLU A 19 -12.34 -10.11 -11.87
C GLU A 19 -13.41 -10.42 -10.80
N ALA A 20 -13.16 -11.41 -9.94
CA ALA A 20 -14.08 -11.78 -8.87
C ALA A 20 -14.30 -10.63 -7.87
N LEU A 21 -13.22 -9.94 -7.45
CA LEU A 21 -13.29 -8.81 -6.53
C LEU A 21 -14.00 -7.61 -7.15
N THR A 22 -13.66 -7.28 -8.40
CA THR A 22 -14.26 -6.13 -9.09
C THR A 22 -15.77 -6.32 -9.23
N LYS A 23 -16.20 -7.52 -9.66
CA LYS A 23 -17.61 -7.88 -9.76
C LYS A 23 -18.33 -7.84 -8.42
N ALA A 24 -17.72 -8.41 -7.37
CA ALA A 24 -18.32 -8.42 -6.02
C ALA A 24 -18.46 -7.01 -5.43
N GLY A 25 -17.56 -6.09 -5.81
CA GLY A 25 -17.52 -4.72 -5.31
C GLY A 25 -18.41 -3.71 -6.05
N GLU A 26 -19.04 -4.08 -7.17
CA GLU A 26 -19.88 -3.16 -7.98
C GLU A 26 -20.96 -2.46 -7.15
N GLY A 27 -21.68 -3.21 -6.31
CA GLY A 27 -22.73 -2.67 -5.43
C GLY A 27 -22.22 -1.79 -4.29
N ALA A 28 -20.91 -1.83 -4.01
CA ALA A 28 -20.25 -1.04 -2.97
C ALA A 28 -19.46 0.16 -3.54
N GLY A 29 -19.49 0.37 -4.87
CA GLY A 29 -18.74 1.43 -5.53
C GLY A 29 -17.23 1.18 -5.58
N LEU A 30 -16.80 -0.08 -5.57
CA LEU A 30 -15.40 -0.44 -5.73
C LEU A 30 -14.87 0.08 -7.07
N ILE A 31 -13.73 0.75 -7.04
CA ILE A 31 -13.03 1.22 -8.23
C ILE A 31 -11.57 0.76 -8.20
N PRO A 32 -10.98 0.39 -9.34
CA PRO A 32 -9.53 0.21 -9.45
C PRO A 32 -8.78 1.50 -9.09
N CYS A 33 -7.67 1.37 -8.36
CA CYS A 33 -6.80 2.49 -8.03
C CYS A 33 -5.37 2.26 -8.53
N GLY A 34 -4.73 3.33 -8.99
CA GLY A 34 -3.37 3.29 -9.51
C GLY A 34 -2.31 3.57 -8.43
N LEU A 35 -1.04 3.44 -8.81
CA LEU A 35 0.10 3.68 -7.93
C LEU A 35 0.18 5.11 -7.39
N SER A 36 -0.14 6.13 -8.19
CA SER A 36 -0.09 7.52 -7.74
C SER A 36 -1.10 7.82 -6.63
N CYS A 37 -2.28 7.16 -6.64
CA CYS A 37 -3.25 7.28 -5.55
C CYS A 37 -2.67 6.72 -4.24
N ARG A 38 -1.99 5.56 -4.33
CA ARG A 38 -1.28 4.97 -3.19
C ARG A 38 -0.19 5.90 -2.65
N ASP A 39 0.56 6.57 -3.52
CA ASP A 39 1.64 7.48 -3.11
C ASP A 39 1.13 8.70 -2.34
N THR A 40 -0.04 9.25 -2.71
CA THR A 40 -0.70 10.29 -1.93
C THR A 40 -1.20 9.74 -0.59
N LEU A 41 -1.96 8.65 -0.60
CA LEU A 41 -2.59 8.10 0.61
C LEU A 41 -1.57 7.59 1.65
N ARG A 42 -0.42 7.06 1.20
CA ARG A 42 0.64 6.63 2.12
C ARG A 42 1.33 7.82 2.77
N LEU A 43 1.48 8.94 2.04
CA LEU A 43 2.06 10.16 2.58
C LEU A 43 1.14 10.78 3.63
N GLU A 44 -0.16 10.85 3.36
CA GLU A 44 -1.18 11.32 4.33
C GLU A 44 -1.19 10.49 5.61
N ALA A 45 -0.95 9.17 5.49
CA ALA A 45 -0.84 8.27 6.63
C ALA A 45 0.53 8.29 7.33
N GLY A 46 1.48 9.12 6.87
CA GLY A 46 2.83 9.21 7.45
C GLY A 46 3.67 7.95 7.25
N MET A 47 3.39 7.16 6.20
CA MET A 47 4.14 5.95 5.88
C MET A 47 5.33 6.29 4.96
N PRO A 48 6.58 6.11 5.43
CA PRO A 48 7.76 6.50 4.67
C PRO A 48 8.07 5.50 3.56
N LEU A 49 8.59 5.99 2.44
CA LEU A 49 8.96 5.19 1.28
C LEU A 49 10.48 5.21 1.04
N TYR A 50 11.07 4.03 0.80
CA TYR A 50 12.49 3.94 0.44
C TYR A 50 12.78 4.63 -0.90
N GLY A 51 13.84 5.42 -0.92
CA GLY A 51 14.17 6.34 -2.03
C GLY A 51 13.53 7.72 -1.91
N ASN A 52 12.63 7.96 -0.94
CA ASN A 52 12.05 9.26 -0.65
C ASN A 52 12.44 9.70 0.77
N GLU A 53 11.72 9.22 1.79
CA GLU A 53 11.99 9.54 3.19
C GLU A 53 13.02 8.59 3.82
N LEU A 54 13.22 7.40 3.24
CA LEU A 54 14.23 6.45 3.72
C LEU A 54 15.35 6.29 2.69
N SER A 55 16.58 6.33 3.19
CA SER A 55 17.78 6.01 2.41
C SER A 55 18.88 5.53 3.35
N THR A 56 19.97 4.99 2.81
CA THR A 56 21.15 4.63 3.59
C THR A 56 21.92 5.84 4.13
N ALA A 57 21.58 7.07 3.71
CA ALA A 57 22.21 8.29 4.20
C ALA A 57 21.53 8.85 5.46
N LEU A 58 20.37 8.31 5.84
CA LEU A 58 19.59 8.72 7.00
C LEU A 58 19.47 7.57 8.00
N THR A 59 19.22 7.91 9.26
CA THR A 59 18.92 6.94 10.31
C THR A 59 17.40 6.79 10.49
N PRO A 60 16.92 5.68 11.07
CA PRO A 60 15.50 5.56 11.46
C PRO A 60 15.03 6.68 12.39
N PHE A 61 15.92 7.31 13.16
CA PHE A 61 15.58 8.42 14.05
C PHE A 61 15.28 9.71 13.27
N ASP A 62 16.02 9.98 12.19
CA ASP A 62 15.76 11.12 11.30
C ASP A 62 14.37 11.01 10.64
N ALA A 63 13.92 9.78 10.39
CA ALA A 63 12.61 9.48 9.79
C ALA A 63 11.48 9.32 10.83
N GLY A 64 11.70 9.60 12.12
CA GLY A 64 10.69 9.42 13.16
C GLY A 64 10.31 7.96 13.46
N LEU A 65 11.12 7.00 13.01
CA LEU A 65 10.94 5.57 13.16
C LEU A 65 11.71 4.96 14.35
N GLY A 66 12.22 5.78 15.27
CA GLY A 66 12.94 5.30 16.46
C GLY A 66 12.15 4.25 17.26
N ARG A 67 10.80 4.33 17.27
CA ARG A 67 9.92 3.39 17.97
C ARG A 67 9.97 1.94 17.47
N VAL A 68 10.45 1.71 16.24
CA VAL A 68 10.54 0.36 15.64
C VAL A 68 11.97 -0.21 15.63
N VAL A 69 12.92 0.52 16.20
CA VAL A 69 14.30 0.05 16.43
C VAL A 69 14.39 -0.47 17.86
N LYS A 70 14.89 -1.69 18.03
CA LYS A 70 15.01 -2.37 19.33
C LYS A 70 16.38 -2.16 19.96
#